data_AF-N1JBF3-F1
#
_entry.id   AF-N1JBF3-F1
#
_cell.length_a   1.000
_cell.length_b   1.000
_cell.length_c   1.000
_cell.angle_alpha   90.00
_cell.angle_beta   90.00
_cell.angle_gamma   90.00
#
_symmetry.space_group_name_H-M   'P 1'
#
loop_
_entity.id
_entity.type
_entity.pdbx_description
1 polymer ?
#
loop_
_entity_poly.entity_id
_entity_poly.type
_entity_poly.pdbx_seq_one_letter_code
_entity_poly.pdbx_strand_id
1 'polypeptide(L)'
;MTGPSSRVSVSIGMKLWPSWRKCVRLNRTYTTSTVSESKGVKGTPPPNIPKYPSSQPPSHKPPEFRKSQLLRQYASLLRSAPMMLLFQHNNLKAGEWLALRRELTKAFRKTDQSLLAAGNTSQQALADSINIQTVQGGIFGAALRVVEYYRPNPLAPLAFDSSIPSLPESGICQKGDEFTHVLSKAAHKAASRKMTTHGLTPLLSGPLCILSFPAVSPEHLKQAISILHPSPPNFPAPKRKENPGWHDPAVQAGVQKLVLLGGRIENRVLDFEGTKTVGSITGGLDGLRGQLVSTLQCAGVSVASTLENTGKSIYFTLEGRRNMLEDEAKTTSGDESSSSTN
;
A
#
# COMPACT_ATOMS: atom_id res chain seq x y z
N MET A 1 -45.97 8.20 52.87
CA MET A 1 -46.51 7.10 52.06
C MET A 1 -45.40 6.58 51.17
N THR A 2 -44.61 5.68 51.74
CA THR A 2 -43.37 5.12 51.18
C THR A 2 -43.66 3.69 50.75
N GLY A 3 -43.75 3.45 49.44
CA GLY A 3 -43.94 2.11 48.87
C GLY A 3 -42.61 1.52 48.41
N PRO A 4 -42.18 0.34 48.91
CA PRO A 4 -40.98 -0.32 48.42
C PRO A 4 -41.32 -1.14 47.17
N SER A 5 -40.68 -0.80 46.04
CA SER A 5 -40.71 -1.61 44.82
C SER A 5 -39.71 -2.76 44.95
N SER A 6 -40.25 -3.96 45.16
CA SER A 6 -39.51 -5.23 45.24
C SER A 6 -38.90 -5.59 43.88
N ARG A 7 -37.58 -5.49 43.76
CA ARG A 7 -36.82 -5.98 42.60
C ARG A 7 -36.55 -7.48 42.79
N VAL A 8 -37.33 -8.30 42.11
CA VAL A 8 -37.17 -9.76 42.02
C VAL A 8 -35.84 -10.07 41.34
N SER A 9 -34.88 -10.60 42.11
CA SER A 9 -33.60 -11.09 41.61
C SER A 9 -33.75 -12.55 41.20
N VAL A 10 -33.84 -12.80 39.89
CA VAL A 10 -33.83 -14.16 39.33
C VAL A 10 -32.38 -14.59 39.16
N SER A 11 -31.90 -15.41 40.10
CA SER A 11 -30.63 -16.12 39.97
C SER A 11 -30.73 -17.19 38.90
N ILE A 12 -30.11 -16.95 37.74
CA ILE A 12 -29.95 -17.95 36.68
C ILE A 12 -28.76 -18.83 37.07
N GLY A 13 -29.09 -20.05 37.50
CA GLY A 13 -28.11 -21.06 37.89
C GLY A 13 -27.14 -21.42 36.77
N MET A 14 -25.85 -21.24 37.03
CA MET A 14 -24.75 -21.83 36.26
C MET A 14 -24.83 -23.36 36.36
N LYS A 15 -25.48 -23.98 35.38
CA LYS A 15 -25.38 -25.43 35.15
C LYS A 15 -24.06 -25.73 34.45
N LEU A 16 -23.11 -26.23 35.24
CA LEU A 16 -21.88 -26.88 34.81
C LEU A 16 -22.18 -27.86 33.67
N TRP A 17 -21.57 -27.64 32.50
CA TRP A 17 -21.62 -28.58 31.39
C TRP A 17 -20.68 -29.77 31.65
N PRO A 18 -21.13 -31.02 31.49
CA PRO A 18 -20.29 -32.18 31.65
C PRO A 18 -19.37 -32.35 30.43
N SER A 19 -18.06 -32.34 30.72
CA SER A 19 -16.96 -32.78 29.87
C SER A 19 -17.30 -34.09 29.15
N TRP A 20 -17.35 -34.05 27.82
CA TRP A 20 -17.50 -35.24 26.98
C TRP A 20 -16.27 -35.42 26.09
N ARG A 21 -15.90 -36.70 25.95
CA ARG A 21 -14.94 -37.32 25.01
C ARG A 21 -13.50 -37.47 25.53
N LYS A 22 -13.33 -38.48 26.39
CA LYS A 22 -12.12 -39.32 26.40
C LYS A 22 -11.91 -39.86 24.98
N CYS A 23 -10.81 -39.47 24.35
CA CYS A 23 -10.37 -40.05 23.09
C CYS A 23 -9.82 -41.46 23.38
N VAL A 24 -10.33 -42.45 22.67
CA VAL A 24 -9.87 -43.85 22.71
C VAL A 24 -8.40 -43.88 22.33
N ARG A 25 -7.56 -44.31 23.27
CA ARG A 25 -6.13 -44.53 23.07
C ARG A 25 -5.97 -45.85 22.30
N LEU A 26 -5.76 -45.79 20.99
CA LEU A 26 -5.27 -46.94 20.24
C LEU A 26 -3.85 -47.23 20.71
N ASN A 27 -3.67 -48.29 21.49
CA ASN A 27 -2.35 -48.87 21.73
C ASN A 27 -1.90 -49.56 20.45
N ARG A 28 -0.97 -48.94 19.74
CA ARG A 28 -0.24 -49.57 18.64
C ARG A 28 0.82 -50.47 19.27
N THR A 29 0.65 -51.78 19.19
CA THR A 29 1.66 -52.77 19.59
C THR A 29 2.82 -52.72 18.60
N TYR A 30 4.03 -52.51 19.09
CA TYR A 30 5.26 -52.71 18.31
C TYR A 30 5.74 -54.15 18.52
N THR A 31 6.02 -54.84 17.42
CA THR A 31 6.74 -56.12 17.41
C THR A 31 8.21 -55.89 17.70
N THR A 32 8.72 -56.47 18.78
CA THR A 32 10.15 -56.51 19.10
C THR A 32 10.81 -57.65 18.32
N SER A 33 11.65 -57.34 17.34
CA SER A 33 12.66 -58.28 16.84
C SER A 33 13.90 -58.19 17.73
N THR A 34 14.25 -59.30 18.36
CA THR A 34 15.49 -59.48 19.12
C THR A 34 16.70 -59.37 18.19
N VAL A 35 17.60 -58.42 18.44
CA VAL A 35 18.91 -58.33 17.77
C VAL A 35 19.97 -58.75 18.76
N SER A 36 20.72 -59.76 18.35
CA SER A 36 21.89 -60.35 19.01
C SER A 36 22.98 -59.30 19.23
N GLU A 37 23.59 -59.38 20.41
CA GLU A 37 24.65 -58.50 20.88
C GLU A 37 25.97 -58.75 20.12
N SER A 38 26.41 -57.80 19.30
CA SER A 38 27.77 -57.73 18.77
C SER A 38 28.42 -56.41 19.15
N LYS A 39 29.51 -56.50 19.92
CA LYS A 39 30.31 -55.37 20.40
C LYS A 39 30.95 -54.59 19.25
N GLY A 40 30.84 -53.26 19.32
CA GLY A 40 31.93 -52.35 18.97
C GLY A 40 32.02 -51.84 17.53
N VAL A 41 31.02 -51.09 17.06
CA VAL A 41 31.23 -49.99 16.09
C VAL A 41 30.44 -48.80 16.61
N LYS A 42 31.09 -47.65 16.85
CA LYS A 42 30.41 -46.39 17.19
C LYS A 42 29.52 -46.01 16.00
N GLY A 43 28.27 -46.46 16.03
CA GLY A 43 27.29 -46.15 15.01
C GLY A 43 27.12 -44.66 14.90
N THR A 44 27.31 -44.13 13.69
CA THR A 44 26.83 -42.80 13.30
C THR A 44 25.40 -42.63 13.79
N PRO A 45 25.05 -41.51 14.45
CA PRO A 45 23.69 -41.29 14.93
C PRO A 45 22.72 -41.41 13.75
N PRO A 46 21.52 -41.99 13.95
CA PRO A 46 20.52 -42.06 12.89
C PRO A 46 20.26 -40.66 12.35
N PRO A 47 20.08 -40.48 11.03
CA PRO A 47 19.83 -39.16 10.45
C PRO A 47 18.61 -38.56 11.16
N ASN A 48 18.77 -37.33 11.65
CA ASN A 48 17.72 -36.62 12.38
C ASN A 48 16.56 -36.34 11.42
N ILE A 49 15.53 -37.19 11.43
CA ILE A 49 14.37 -37.03 10.56
C ILE A 49 13.63 -35.78 11.02
N PRO A 50 13.51 -34.74 10.17
CA PRO A 50 12.78 -33.55 10.54
C PRO A 50 11.32 -33.90 10.81
N LYS A 51 10.80 -33.47 11.96
CA LYS A 51 9.43 -33.78 12.41
C LYS A 51 8.33 -33.23 11.49
N TYR A 52 8.69 -32.27 10.64
CA TYR A 52 7.80 -31.60 9.70
C TYR A 52 8.49 -31.52 8.34
N PRO A 53 7.73 -31.58 7.23
CA PRO A 53 8.32 -31.42 5.91
C PRO A 53 8.82 -29.97 5.75
N SER A 54 9.86 -29.78 4.94
CA SER A 54 10.48 -28.47 4.69
C SER A 54 9.48 -27.41 4.20
N SER A 55 8.50 -27.82 3.39
CA SER A 55 7.45 -26.94 2.86
C SER A 55 6.38 -26.54 3.89
N GLN A 56 6.25 -27.28 5.00
CA GLN A 56 5.24 -27.03 6.04
C GLN A 56 5.90 -26.93 7.42
N PRO A 57 6.59 -25.81 7.71
CA PRO A 57 7.09 -25.55 9.04
C PRO A 57 5.93 -25.41 10.05
N PRO A 58 6.17 -25.68 11.34
CA PRO A 58 5.15 -25.56 12.37
C PRO A 58 4.69 -24.10 12.49
N SER A 59 3.39 -23.89 12.36
CA SER A 59 2.74 -22.59 12.42
C SER A 59 1.91 -22.43 13.70
N HIS A 60 1.56 -21.19 14.06
CA HIS A 60 0.70 -20.91 15.22
C HIS A 60 -0.72 -21.46 15.03
N LYS A 61 -1.26 -21.30 13.83
CA LYS A 61 -2.54 -21.89 13.38
C LYS A 61 -2.24 -22.86 12.24
N PRO A 62 -2.99 -23.97 12.10
CA PRO A 62 -2.71 -24.92 11.04
C PRO A 62 -2.92 -24.29 9.66
N PRO A 63 -2.09 -24.66 8.67
CA PRO A 63 -2.09 -24.06 7.34
C PRO A 63 -3.26 -24.53 6.46
N GLU A 64 -3.92 -25.63 6.82
CA GLU A 64 -5.07 -26.18 6.08
C GLU A 64 -6.26 -25.22 6.06
N PHE A 65 -6.39 -24.37 7.08
CA PHE A 65 -7.49 -23.42 7.14
C PHE A 65 -7.34 -22.29 6.11
N ARG A 66 -8.43 -22.03 5.37
CA ARG A 66 -8.54 -20.90 4.44
C ARG A 66 -8.08 -19.58 5.06
N LYS A 67 -8.40 -19.31 6.33
CA LYS A 67 -7.98 -18.08 7.02
C LYS A 67 -6.46 -17.94 7.11
N SER A 68 -5.75 -19.04 7.35
CA SER A 68 -4.28 -19.09 7.41
C SER A 68 -3.67 -18.82 6.03
N GLN A 69 -4.26 -19.39 4.98
CA GLN A 69 -3.79 -19.17 3.60
C GLN A 69 -4.07 -17.75 3.12
N LEU A 70 -5.25 -17.19 3.40
CA LEU A 70 -5.56 -15.80 3.08
C LEU A 70 -4.61 -14.83 3.78
N LEU A 71 -4.24 -15.10 5.04
CA LEU A 71 -3.28 -14.27 5.76
C LEU A 71 -1.89 -14.30 5.09
N ARG A 72 -1.42 -15.47 4.63
CA ARG A 72 -0.17 -15.57 3.85
C ARG A 72 -0.25 -14.81 2.53
N GLN A 73 -1.35 -14.99 1.80
CA GLN A 73 -1.58 -14.32 0.52
C GLN A 73 -1.58 -12.80 0.69
N TYR A 74 -2.34 -12.27 1.66
CA TYR A 74 -2.38 -10.83 1.92
C TYR A 74 -1.04 -10.30 2.42
N ALA A 75 -0.30 -11.03 3.26
CA ALA A 75 1.03 -10.61 3.69
C ALA A 75 2.03 -10.57 2.52
N SER A 76 1.94 -11.52 1.57
CA SER A 76 2.73 -11.49 0.33
C SER A 76 2.35 -10.28 -0.52
N LEU A 77 1.05 -10.06 -0.72
CA LEU A 77 0.52 -8.95 -1.50
C LEU A 77 0.96 -7.60 -0.94
N LEU A 78 0.87 -7.41 0.39
CA LEU A 78 1.29 -6.20 1.09
C LEU A 78 2.80 -5.92 1.00
N ARG A 79 3.62 -6.93 0.71
CA ARG A 79 5.07 -6.79 0.53
C ARG A 79 5.45 -6.57 -0.93
N SER A 80 4.76 -7.22 -1.85
CA SER A 80 5.05 -7.13 -3.29
C SER A 80 4.39 -5.93 -3.97
N ALA A 81 3.27 -5.42 -3.44
CA ALA A 81 2.56 -4.28 -4.00
C ALA A 81 2.94 -3.00 -3.24
N PRO A 82 3.86 -2.17 -3.76
CA PRO A 82 4.21 -0.89 -3.14
C PRO A 82 3.07 0.12 -3.18
N MET A 83 2.11 -0.03 -4.12
CA MET A 83 0.96 0.85 -4.28
C MET A 83 -0.34 0.05 -4.33
N MET A 84 -1.33 0.45 -3.53
CA MET A 84 -2.63 -0.21 -3.44
C MET A 84 -3.74 0.84 -3.23
N LEU A 85 -4.84 0.72 -3.95
CA LEU A 85 -6.05 1.53 -3.72
C LEU A 85 -7.13 0.69 -3.05
N LEU A 86 -7.78 1.26 -2.05
CA LEU A 86 -8.86 0.65 -1.28
C LEU A 86 -10.20 1.21 -1.75
N PHE A 87 -11.06 0.30 -2.20
CA PHE A 87 -12.43 0.58 -2.57
C PHE A 87 -13.39 -0.14 -1.63
N GLN A 88 -14.46 0.54 -1.26
CA GLN A 88 -15.65 -0.12 -0.76
C GLN A 88 -16.50 -0.53 -1.95
N HIS A 89 -17.00 -1.77 -1.96
CA HIS A 89 -17.92 -2.23 -2.99
C HIS A 89 -19.30 -2.53 -2.40
N ASN A 90 -20.35 -2.04 -3.04
CA ASN A 90 -21.73 -2.31 -2.63
C ASN A 90 -22.40 -3.30 -3.59
N ASN A 91 -22.49 -4.58 -3.18
CA ASN A 91 -23.23 -5.63 -3.89
C ASN A 91 -23.01 -5.66 -5.43
N LEU A 92 -21.75 -5.77 -5.84
CA LEU A 92 -21.36 -5.91 -7.24
C LEU A 92 -21.69 -7.31 -7.77
N LYS A 93 -22.36 -7.37 -8.92
CA LYS A 93 -22.68 -8.63 -9.61
C LYS A 93 -21.47 -9.15 -10.39
N ALA A 94 -21.46 -10.45 -10.69
CA ALA A 94 -20.38 -11.07 -11.47
C ALA A 94 -20.19 -10.44 -12.86
N GLY A 95 -21.28 -10.10 -13.54
CA GLY A 95 -21.23 -9.40 -14.84
C GLY A 95 -20.62 -8.00 -14.74
N GLU A 96 -20.94 -7.26 -13.67
CA GLU A 96 -20.38 -5.93 -13.40
C GLU A 96 -18.87 -6.03 -13.12
N TRP A 97 -18.44 -7.02 -12.33
CA TRP A 97 -17.02 -7.30 -12.09
C TRP A 97 -16.24 -7.63 -13.36
N LEU A 98 -16.81 -8.49 -14.22
CA LEU A 98 -16.18 -8.86 -15.47
C LEU A 98 -16.04 -7.65 -16.39
N ALA A 99 -17.08 -6.83 -16.48
CA ALA A 99 -17.09 -5.62 -17.29
C ALA A 99 -16.06 -4.59 -16.78
N LEU A 100 -15.99 -4.36 -15.47
CA LEU A 100 -14.99 -3.48 -14.85
C LEU A 100 -13.55 -3.95 -15.10
N ARG A 101 -13.28 -5.25 -14.90
CA ARG A 101 -11.95 -5.82 -15.17
C ARG A 101 -11.56 -5.69 -16.63
N ARG A 102 -12.49 -5.95 -17.55
CA ARG A 102 -12.28 -5.78 -18.99
C ARG A 102 -11.88 -4.35 -19.34
N GLU A 103 -12.59 -3.35 -18.81
CA GLU A 103 -12.29 -1.95 -19.10
C GLU A 103 -10.98 -1.48 -18.44
N LEU A 104 -10.68 -1.94 -17.21
CA LEU A 104 -9.39 -1.67 -16.56
C LEU A 104 -8.21 -2.24 -17.36
N THR A 105 -8.27 -3.51 -17.79
CA THR A 105 -7.20 -4.12 -18.59
C THR A 105 -6.99 -3.40 -19.91
N LYS A 106 -8.07 -2.99 -20.59
CA LYS A 106 -7.98 -2.19 -21.83
C LYS A 106 -7.28 -0.85 -21.58
N ALA A 107 -7.64 -0.16 -20.51
CA ALA A 107 -7.07 1.13 -20.20
C ALA A 107 -5.61 1.05 -19.79
N PHE A 108 -5.23 0.05 -18.98
CA PHE A 108 -3.83 -0.15 -18.62
C PHE A 108 -2.98 -0.50 -19.85
N ARG A 109 -3.50 -1.28 -20.79
CA ARG A 109 -2.81 -1.54 -22.07
C ARG A 109 -2.64 -0.28 -22.90
N LYS A 110 -3.64 0.61 -22.94
CA LYS A 110 -3.52 1.91 -23.62
C LYS A 110 -2.42 2.77 -22.98
N THR A 111 -2.30 2.74 -21.65
CA THR A 111 -1.26 3.49 -20.93
C THR A 111 0.14 2.90 -21.12
N ASP A 112 0.26 1.57 -21.15
CA ASP A 112 1.53 0.90 -21.45
C ASP A 112 1.99 1.28 -22.87
N GLN A 113 1.06 1.33 -23.84
CA GLN A 113 1.36 1.77 -25.21
C GLN A 113 1.80 3.24 -25.27
N SER A 114 1.18 4.15 -24.50
CA SER A 114 1.62 5.55 -24.47
C SER A 114 2.99 5.73 -23.81
N LEU A 115 3.26 4.96 -22.75
CA LEU A 115 4.55 4.96 -22.07
C LEU A 115 5.67 4.40 -22.96
N LEU A 116 5.36 3.35 -23.73
CA LEU A 116 6.25 2.78 -24.73
C LEU A 116 6.60 3.79 -25.82
N ALA A 117 5.61 4.53 -26.33
CA ALA A 117 5.83 5.58 -27.31
C ALA A 117 6.69 6.74 -26.76
N ALA A 118 6.61 7.01 -25.46
CA ALA A 118 7.43 8.01 -24.78
C ALA A 118 8.87 7.54 -24.45
N GLY A 119 9.22 6.27 -24.71
CA GLY A 119 10.57 5.75 -24.51
C GLY A 119 10.88 5.19 -23.11
N ASN A 120 9.88 5.11 -22.23
CA ASN A 120 10.06 4.59 -20.86
C ASN A 120 10.12 3.05 -20.85
N THR A 121 11.31 2.50 -21.08
CA THR A 121 11.56 1.05 -21.23
C THR A 121 11.46 0.28 -19.90
N SER A 122 11.62 0.95 -18.76
CA SER A 122 11.66 0.32 -17.42
C SER A 122 10.30 -0.13 -16.89
N GLN A 123 9.19 0.20 -17.55
CA GLN A 123 7.82 -0.10 -17.11
C GLN A 123 7.07 -1.02 -18.09
N GLN A 124 7.80 -1.81 -18.88
CA GLN A 124 7.21 -2.63 -19.92
C GLN A 124 6.29 -3.74 -19.34
N ALA A 125 5.00 -3.62 -19.65
CA ALA A 125 3.90 -4.57 -19.38
C ALA A 125 3.40 -4.68 -17.91
N LEU A 126 3.13 -3.55 -17.25
CA LEU A 126 2.47 -3.57 -15.94
C LEU A 126 0.99 -3.95 -16.03
N ALA A 127 0.32 -3.73 -17.16
CA ALA A 127 -1.13 -3.90 -17.28
C ALA A 127 -1.66 -5.26 -16.81
N ASP A 128 -0.98 -6.36 -17.15
CA ASP A 128 -1.45 -7.72 -16.82
C ASP A 128 -1.23 -8.08 -15.35
N SER A 129 -0.29 -7.40 -14.68
CA SER A 129 0.01 -7.60 -13.25
C SER A 129 -0.93 -6.83 -12.33
N ILE A 130 -1.54 -5.74 -12.81
CA ILE A 130 -2.47 -4.91 -12.05
C ILE A 130 -3.80 -5.65 -11.93
N ASN A 131 -4.21 -5.92 -10.70
CA ASN A 131 -5.38 -6.74 -10.43
C ASN A 131 -6.29 -6.12 -9.38
N ILE A 132 -7.60 -6.26 -9.61
CA ILE A 132 -8.66 -5.83 -8.69
C ILE A 132 -9.27 -7.06 -7.98
N GLN A 133 -9.07 -7.13 -6.67
CA GLN A 133 -9.40 -8.29 -5.84
C GLN A 133 -10.26 -7.90 -4.64
N THR A 134 -11.31 -8.68 -4.37
CA THR A 134 -12.11 -8.54 -3.14
C THR A 134 -11.34 -9.13 -1.96
N VAL A 135 -11.34 -8.43 -0.82
CA VAL A 135 -10.51 -8.76 0.33
C VAL A 135 -11.35 -8.83 1.60
N GLN A 136 -10.98 -9.75 2.50
CA GLN A 136 -11.59 -9.83 3.84
C GLN A 136 -10.89 -8.89 4.81
N GLY A 137 -11.55 -7.78 5.16
CA GLY A 137 -10.98 -6.71 6.00
C GLY A 137 -10.36 -7.19 7.32
N GLY A 138 -11.02 -8.11 8.04
CA GLY A 138 -10.49 -8.61 9.31
C GLY A 138 -9.16 -9.38 9.20
N ILE A 139 -8.99 -10.21 8.15
CA ILE A 139 -7.74 -10.95 7.92
C ILE A 139 -6.67 -10.04 7.33
N PHE A 140 -7.09 -9.11 6.46
CA PHE A 140 -6.20 -8.11 5.88
C PHE A 140 -5.63 -7.17 6.94
N GLY A 141 -6.45 -6.74 7.91
CA GLY A 141 -5.99 -5.96 9.07
C GLY A 141 -4.99 -6.71 9.94
N ALA A 142 -5.19 -8.02 10.14
CA ALA A 142 -4.20 -8.87 10.81
C ALA A 142 -2.90 -9.00 10.00
N ALA A 143 -2.99 -9.11 8.67
CA ALA A 143 -1.83 -9.16 7.79
C ALA A 143 -1.03 -7.84 7.83
N LEU A 144 -1.70 -6.68 7.88
CA LEU A 144 -1.03 -5.38 8.08
C LEU A 144 -0.19 -5.36 9.37
N ARG A 145 -0.76 -5.84 10.48
CA ARG A 145 -0.05 -5.98 11.78
C ARG A 145 1.17 -6.85 11.70
N VAL A 146 1.07 -7.98 11.01
CA VAL A 146 2.23 -8.84 10.83
C VAL A 146 3.27 -8.15 9.94
N VAL A 147 2.90 -7.56 8.82
CA VAL A 147 3.87 -6.96 7.88
C VAL A 147 4.62 -5.77 8.50
N GLU A 148 3.95 -4.94 9.29
CA GLU A 148 4.59 -3.76 9.89
C GLU A 148 5.42 -4.12 11.13
N TYR A 149 4.92 -5.02 11.98
CA TYR A 149 5.54 -5.27 13.29
C TYR A 149 6.47 -6.47 13.32
N TYR A 150 6.32 -7.42 12.41
CA TYR A 150 7.16 -8.60 12.35
C TYR A 150 8.23 -8.44 11.27
N ARG A 151 9.45 -8.11 11.73
CA ARG A 151 10.66 -8.15 10.93
C ARG A 151 11.47 -9.38 11.35
N PRO A 152 11.48 -10.46 10.55
CA PRO A 152 12.36 -11.58 10.85
C PRO A 152 13.81 -11.11 10.69
N ASN A 153 14.64 -11.33 11.70
CA ASN A 153 16.09 -11.15 11.54
C ASN A 153 16.61 -12.34 10.71
N PRO A 154 17.11 -12.12 9.48
CA PRO A 154 17.59 -13.21 8.62
C PRO A 154 18.83 -13.91 9.18
N LEU A 155 19.53 -13.31 10.15
CA LEU A 155 20.73 -13.85 10.80
C LEU A 155 20.42 -14.74 12.02
N ALA A 156 19.20 -14.67 12.57
CA ALA A 156 18.80 -15.48 13.73
C ALA A 156 18.81 -17.00 13.50
N PRO A 157 18.39 -17.56 12.33
CA PRO A 157 18.39 -19.01 12.13
C PRO A 157 19.79 -19.61 11.86
N LEU A 158 20.81 -18.78 11.60
CA LEU A 158 22.20 -19.23 11.38
C LEU A 158 22.98 -19.41 12.70
N ALA A 159 22.44 -18.96 13.83
CA ALA A 159 23.01 -19.17 15.15
C ALA A 159 22.73 -20.58 15.74
N PHE A 160 22.44 -21.55 14.88
CA PHE A 160 22.39 -22.98 15.22
C PHE A 160 23.71 -23.65 14.79
N ASP A 161 24.85 -23.03 15.09
CA ASP A 161 26.13 -23.72 15.08
C ASP A 161 26.55 -23.93 16.54
N SER A 162 26.66 -25.19 16.94
CA SER A 162 26.73 -25.66 18.32
C SER A 162 28.08 -25.43 19.02
N SER A 163 28.81 -24.38 18.67
CA SER A 163 30.25 -24.25 18.98
C SER A 163 30.71 -22.92 19.61
N ILE A 164 29.84 -21.94 19.88
CA ILE A 164 30.28 -20.65 20.46
C ILE A 164 29.48 -20.27 21.72
N PRO A 165 30.11 -20.22 22.91
CA PRO A 165 29.53 -19.64 24.11
C PRO A 165 29.98 -18.18 24.27
N SER A 166 29.06 -17.20 24.23
CA SER A 166 28.98 -16.02 25.11
C SER A 166 28.29 -14.76 24.53
N LEU A 167 27.58 -14.07 25.44
CA LEU A 167 27.05 -12.67 25.46
C LEU A 167 25.62 -12.40 24.92
N PRO A 168 24.91 -11.40 25.47
CA PRO A 168 24.27 -11.35 26.78
C PRO A 168 22.74 -11.36 26.69
N GLU A 169 22.11 -11.61 27.83
CA GLU A 169 20.70 -11.92 28.07
C GLU A 169 19.70 -10.87 27.53
N SER A 170 18.95 -11.24 26.49
CA SER A 170 17.52 -10.89 26.38
C SER A 170 16.85 -11.73 25.30
N GLY A 171 16.58 -12.99 25.62
CA GLY A 171 15.65 -13.80 24.83
C GLY A 171 15.86 -15.29 25.03
N ILE A 172 15.16 -15.86 26.01
CA ILE A 172 14.89 -17.30 26.04
C ILE A 172 14.29 -17.65 24.66
N CYS A 173 15.08 -18.28 23.79
CA CYS A 173 14.60 -18.77 22.50
C CYS A 173 13.69 -19.97 22.79
N GLN A 174 12.43 -19.68 23.10
CA GLN A 174 11.43 -20.70 23.33
C GLN A 174 11.26 -21.49 22.03
N LYS A 175 11.26 -22.82 22.14
CA LYS A 175 11.04 -23.78 21.05
C LYS A 175 9.92 -23.29 20.10
N GLY A 176 10.28 -22.79 18.92
CA GLY A 176 9.36 -22.25 17.91
C GLY A 176 9.57 -20.78 17.49
N ASP A 177 10.53 -20.05 18.08
CA ASP A 177 10.89 -18.70 17.64
C ASP A 177 11.92 -18.68 16.47
N GLU A 178 12.36 -19.86 16.01
CA GLU A 178 13.28 -20.06 14.87
C GLU A 178 12.65 -19.78 13.50
N PHE A 179 11.32 -19.88 13.39
CA PHE A 179 10.64 -19.82 12.10
C PHE A 179 10.32 -18.39 11.68
N THR A 180 10.81 -17.99 10.51
CA THR A 180 10.72 -16.63 9.95
C THR A 180 9.45 -16.35 9.13
N HIS A 181 8.59 -17.35 8.94
CA HIS A 181 7.41 -17.23 8.08
C HIS A 181 6.25 -16.49 8.76
N VAL A 182 5.30 -15.97 7.96
CA VAL A 182 4.19 -15.12 8.41
C VAL A 182 3.26 -15.79 9.43
N LEU A 183 3.09 -17.11 9.37
CA LEU A 183 2.23 -17.86 10.30
C LEU A 183 2.95 -18.34 11.57
N SER A 184 4.22 -17.98 11.76
CA SER A 184 5.00 -18.45 12.89
C SER A 184 4.41 -17.95 14.22
N LYS A 185 4.73 -18.65 15.31
CA LYS A 185 4.39 -18.18 16.66
C LYS A 185 5.05 -16.84 16.96
N ALA A 186 6.28 -16.61 16.47
CA ALA A 186 6.98 -15.34 16.58
C ALA A 186 6.22 -14.19 15.91
N ALA A 187 5.74 -14.40 14.67
CA ALA A 187 4.94 -13.41 13.95
C ALA A 187 3.63 -13.08 14.69
N HIS A 188 2.96 -14.09 15.23
CA HIS A 188 1.74 -13.88 16.02
C HIS A 188 2.01 -13.12 17.32
N LYS A 189 3.05 -13.49 18.07
CA LYS A 189 3.49 -12.78 19.28
C LYS A 189 3.81 -11.32 18.97
N ALA A 190 4.55 -11.05 17.90
CA ALA A 190 4.90 -9.69 17.47
C ALA A 190 3.66 -8.83 17.13
N ALA A 191 2.70 -9.41 16.40
CA ALA A 191 1.47 -8.73 16.01
C ALA A 191 0.46 -8.58 17.17
N SER A 192 0.46 -9.48 18.16
CA SER A 192 -0.47 -9.46 19.29
C SER A 192 -0.01 -8.57 20.45
N ARG A 193 1.30 -8.40 20.62
CA ARG A 193 1.87 -7.58 21.72
C ARG A 193 1.72 -6.08 21.49
N LYS A 194 1.67 -5.65 20.23
CA LYS A 194 1.53 -4.24 19.88
C LYS A 194 0.05 -3.89 19.74
N MET A 195 -0.44 -3.08 20.67
CA MET A 195 -1.81 -2.54 20.66
C MET A 195 -1.97 -1.37 19.69
N THR A 196 -0.89 -0.92 19.07
CA THR A 196 -0.92 0.17 18.11
C THR A 196 -1.74 -0.23 16.87
N THR A 197 -2.76 0.57 16.57
CA THR A 197 -3.61 0.40 15.39
C THR A 197 -2.93 1.04 14.18
N HIS A 198 -2.85 0.32 13.05
CA HIS A 198 -2.39 0.92 11.80
C HIS A 198 -3.34 2.01 11.32
N GLY A 199 -2.81 3.05 10.66
CA GLY A 199 -3.61 4.12 10.07
C GLY A 199 -4.64 3.66 9.02
N LEU A 200 -4.41 2.51 8.37
CA LEU A 200 -5.38 1.92 7.43
C LEU A 200 -6.54 1.18 8.10
N THR A 201 -6.41 0.79 9.37
CA THR A 201 -7.43 0.02 10.10
C THR A 201 -8.84 0.62 10.04
N PRO A 202 -9.06 1.94 10.22
CA PRO A 202 -10.40 2.53 10.09
C PRO A 202 -11.01 2.36 8.70
N LEU A 203 -10.20 2.34 7.64
CA LEU A 203 -10.67 2.13 6.27
C LEU A 203 -11.04 0.67 5.98
N LEU A 204 -10.75 -0.26 6.91
CA LEU A 204 -11.01 -1.69 6.74
C LEU A 204 -12.38 -2.16 7.25
N SER A 205 -13.30 -1.23 7.51
CA SER A 205 -14.68 -1.55 7.89
C SER A 205 -15.54 -1.83 6.64
N GLY A 206 -16.33 -2.90 6.67
CA GLY A 206 -17.26 -3.24 5.59
C GLY A 206 -16.67 -4.14 4.48
N PRO A 207 -17.41 -4.28 3.36
CA PRO A 207 -16.97 -5.06 2.19
C PRO A 207 -15.94 -4.27 1.36
N LEU A 208 -14.76 -4.85 1.17
CA LEU A 208 -13.61 -4.17 0.60
C LEU A 208 -13.08 -4.84 -0.66
N CYS A 209 -12.61 -4.00 -1.56
CA CYS A 209 -11.88 -4.38 -2.75
C CYS A 209 -10.58 -3.60 -2.82
N ILE A 210 -9.54 -4.24 -3.33
CA ILE A 210 -8.22 -3.65 -3.47
C ILE A 210 -7.80 -3.71 -4.93
N LEU A 211 -7.27 -2.59 -5.43
CA LEU A 211 -6.54 -2.52 -6.69
C LEU A 211 -5.04 -2.47 -6.37
N SER A 212 -4.29 -3.51 -6.73
CA SER A 212 -2.86 -3.62 -6.42
C SER A 212 -1.98 -3.32 -7.64
N PHE A 213 -0.94 -2.50 -7.44
CA PHE A 213 0.07 -2.18 -8.43
C PHE A 213 1.43 -2.72 -7.97
N PRO A 214 2.21 -3.40 -8.82
CA PRO A 214 3.54 -3.89 -8.46
C PRO A 214 4.62 -2.80 -8.46
N ALA A 215 4.41 -1.68 -9.15
CA ALA A 215 5.30 -0.53 -9.12
C ALA A 215 4.50 0.77 -8.98
N VAL A 216 5.14 1.79 -8.40
CA VAL A 216 4.56 3.11 -8.18
C VAL A 216 4.52 3.87 -9.51
N SER A 217 3.34 3.94 -10.10
CA SER A 217 3.10 4.51 -11.44
C SER A 217 1.90 5.46 -11.40
N PRO A 218 2.14 6.79 -11.30
CA PRO A 218 1.07 7.79 -11.26
C PRO A 218 0.16 7.76 -12.50
N GLU A 219 0.69 7.36 -13.66
CA GLU A 219 -0.08 7.29 -14.91
C GLU A 219 -1.12 6.17 -14.91
N HIS A 220 -0.76 4.96 -14.47
CA HIS A 220 -1.73 3.88 -14.29
C HIS A 220 -2.73 4.22 -13.20
N LEU A 221 -2.30 4.88 -12.11
CA LEU A 221 -3.19 5.34 -11.06
C LEU A 221 -4.19 6.38 -11.58
N LYS A 222 -3.75 7.36 -12.37
CA LYS A 222 -4.62 8.37 -12.99
C LYS A 222 -5.72 7.74 -13.83
N GLN A 223 -5.37 6.69 -14.57
CA GLN A 223 -6.27 6.02 -15.49
C GLN A 223 -7.21 5.07 -14.75
N ALA A 224 -6.74 4.43 -13.69
CA ALA A 224 -7.60 3.69 -12.76
C ALA A 224 -8.64 4.61 -12.10
N ILE A 225 -8.24 5.78 -11.59
CA ILE A 225 -9.16 6.75 -10.98
C ILE A 225 -10.15 7.28 -12.02
N SER A 226 -9.70 7.64 -13.23
CA SER A 226 -10.58 8.09 -14.32
C SER A 226 -11.70 7.08 -14.65
N ILE A 227 -11.43 5.78 -14.53
CA ILE A 227 -12.40 4.72 -14.86
C ILE A 227 -13.29 4.37 -13.68
N LEU A 228 -12.70 4.21 -12.49
CA LEU A 228 -13.40 3.70 -11.30
C LEU A 228 -14.09 4.80 -10.49
N HIS A 229 -13.53 6.01 -10.49
CA HIS A 229 -14.06 7.15 -9.75
C HIS A 229 -13.75 8.46 -10.50
N PRO A 230 -14.42 8.72 -11.64
CA PRO A 230 -14.19 9.93 -12.41
C PRO A 230 -14.53 11.17 -11.58
N SER A 231 -13.59 12.10 -11.46
CA SER A 231 -13.78 13.39 -10.80
C SER A 231 -13.22 14.51 -11.69
N PRO A 232 -14.06 15.17 -12.52
CA PRO A 232 -13.64 16.35 -13.27
C PRO A 232 -13.28 17.50 -12.32
N PRO A 233 -12.28 18.36 -12.63
CA PRO A 233 -11.54 18.51 -13.89
C PRO A 233 -10.28 17.63 -14.02
N ASN A 234 -9.70 17.17 -12.90
CA ASN A 234 -8.39 16.48 -12.90
C ASN A 234 -8.43 15.06 -13.48
N PHE A 235 -9.53 14.34 -13.24
CA PHE A 235 -9.75 12.97 -13.69
C PHE A 235 -11.05 12.90 -14.50
N PRO A 236 -11.03 13.34 -15.78
CA PRO A 236 -12.21 13.27 -16.63
C PRO A 236 -12.58 11.82 -16.91
N ALA A 237 -13.88 11.55 -17.04
CA ALA A 237 -14.37 10.25 -17.50
C ALA A 237 -13.94 10.00 -18.97
N PRO A 238 -13.70 8.74 -19.37
CA PRO A 238 -13.40 8.40 -20.76
C PRO A 238 -14.50 8.86 -21.72
N LYS A 239 -14.10 9.56 -22.79
CA LYS A 239 -15.03 10.04 -23.83
C LYS A 239 -15.65 8.85 -24.56
N ARG A 240 -16.94 8.96 -24.90
CA ARG A 240 -17.71 7.90 -25.61
C ARG A 240 -17.10 7.50 -26.96
N LYS A 241 -16.46 8.45 -27.65
CA LYS A 241 -15.77 8.19 -28.93
C LYS A 241 -14.51 7.33 -28.75
N GLU A 242 -13.76 7.56 -27.68
CA GLU A 242 -12.51 6.84 -27.42
C GLU A 242 -12.78 5.46 -26.82
N ASN A 243 -13.70 5.38 -25.86
CA ASN A 243 -14.02 4.15 -25.13
C ASN A 243 -15.54 3.96 -25.06
N PRO A 244 -16.18 3.35 -26.08
CA PRO A 244 -17.61 3.06 -26.05
C PRO A 244 -17.97 2.03 -24.96
N GLY A 245 -17.04 1.11 -24.64
CA GLY A 245 -17.24 0.05 -23.64
C GLY A 245 -17.44 0.56 -22.20
N TRP A 246 -16.95 1.76 -21.88
CA TRP A 246 -17.18 2.37 -20.56
C TRP A 246 -18.64 2.81 -20.38
N HIS A 247 -19.34 3.16 -21.47
CA HIS A 247 -20.75 3.60 -21.45
C HIS A 247 -21.74 2.42 -21.47
N ASP A 248 -21.25 1.19 -21.36
CA ASP A 248 -22.08 -0.01 -21.17
C ASP A 248 -22.79 0.07 -19.79
N PRO A 249 -24.11 -0.16 -19.70
CA PRO A 249 -24.83 -0.14 -18.43
C PRO A 249 -24.24 -1.04 -17.35
N ALA A 250 -23.63 -2.18 -17.73
CA ALA A 250 -22.98 -3.08 -16.77
C ALA A 250 -21.77 -2.43 -16.08
N VAL A 251 -21.00 -1.62 -16.81
CA VAL A 251 -19.84 -0.89 -16.27
C VAL A 251 -20.31 0.27 -15.42
N GLN A 252 -21.28 1.05 -15.90
CA GLN A 252 -21.81 2.22 -15.19
C GLN A 252 -22.45 1.84 -13.85
N ALA A 253 -23.26 0.77 -13.84
CA ALA A 253 -23.83 0.24 -12.61
C ALA A 253 -22.73 -0.24 -11.64
N GLY A 254 -21.63 -0.80 -12.16
CA GLY A 254 -20.49 -1.20 -11.36
C GLY A 254 -19.74 -0.02 -10.74
N VAL A 255 -19.46 1.02 -11.53
CA VAL A 255 -18.76 2.24 -11.08
C VAL A 255 -19.55 2.95 -9.99
N GLN A 256 -20.87 3.08 -10.13
CA GLN A 256 -21.73 3.73 -9.12
C GLN A 256 -21.73 3.01 -7.76
N LYS A 257 -21.41 1.71 -7.74
CA LYS A 257 -21.35 0.89 -6.52
C LYS A 257 -19.98 0.86 -5.87
N LEU A 258 -18.96 1.40 -6.54
CA LEU A 258 -17.60 1.47 -6.03
C LEU A 258 -17.33 2.85 -5.45
N VAL A 259 -16.87 2.87 -4.19
CA VAL A 259 -16.47 4.11 -3.51
C VAL A 259 -15.00 4.01 -3.19
N LEU A 260 -14.21 4.98 -3.67
CA LEU A 260 -12.79 5.08 -3.32
C LEU A 260 -12.66 5.59 -1.89
N LEU A 261 -12.04 4.81 -1.00
CA LEU A 261 -11.81 5.22 0.38
C LEU A 261 -10.45 5.92 0.53
N GLY A 262 -9.43 5.35 -0.09
CA GLY A 262 -8.06 5.84 0.02
C GLY A 262 -7.07 4.83 -0.54
N GLY A 263 -5.81 4.95 -0.17
CA GLY A 263 -4.76 4.09 -0.68
C GLY A 263 -3.58 3.96 0.26
N ARG A 264 -2.72 3.00 -0.06
CA ARG A 264 -1.40 2.83 0.54
C ARG A 264 -0.36 3.00 -0.55
N ILE A 265 0.59 3.89 -0.35
CA ILE A 265 1.73 4.09 -1.26
C ILE A 265 2.99 4.07 -0.42
N GLU A 266 3.90 3.12 -0.68
CA GLU A 266 5.22 3.01 -0.02
C GLU A 266 5.16 3.06 1.52
N ASN A 267 4.17 2.38 2.10
CA ASN A 267 3.87 2.34 3.54
C ASN A 267 3.30 3.64 4.13
N ARG A 268 3.00 4.64 3.31
CA ARG A 268 2.18 5.80 3.69
C ARG A 268 0.72 5.51 3.41
N VAL A 269 -0.11 5.94 4.35
CA VAL A 269 -1.57 5.92 4.22
C VAL A 269 -1.98 7.22 3.56
N LEU A 270 -2.78 7.12 2.51
CA LEU A 270 -3.32 8.26 1.79
C LEU A 270 -4.84 8.20 1.85
N ASP A 271 -5.43 9.34 2.16
CA ASP A 271 -6.87 9.55 2.05
C ASP A 271 -7.26 9.75 0.58
N PHE A 272 -8.56 9.81 0.32
CA PHE A 272 -9.13 10.08 -1.00
C PHE A 272 -8.47 11.28 -1.72
N GLU A 273 -8.36 12.43 -1.06
CA GLU A 273 -7.71 13.60 -1.66
C GLU A 273 -6.20 13.38 -1.86
N GLY A 274 -5.53 12.70 -0.93
CA GLY A 274 -4.12 12.32 -1.10
C GLY A 274 -3.88 11.44 -2.32
N THR A 275 -4.77 10.48 -2.58
CA THR A 275 -4.69 9.63 -3.79
C THR A 275 -4.91 10.41 -5.07
N LYS A 276 -5.82 11.40 -5.07
CA LYS A 276 -6.01 12.31 -6.21
C LYS A 276 -4.79 13.18 -6.46
N THR A 277 -4.16 13.71 -5.41
CA THR A 277 -2.94 14.52 -5.55
C THR A 277 -1.84 13.70 -6.22
N VAL A 278 -1.62 12.46 -5.79
CA VAL A 278 -0.63 11.57 -6.41
C VAL A 278 -0.98 11.23 -7.86
N GLY A 279 -2.26 11.02 -8.17
CA GLY A 279 -2.71 10.79 -9.55
C GLY A 279 -2.66 12.01 -10.45
N SER A 280 -2.62 13.21 -9.87
CA SER A 280 -2.51 14.46 -10.64
C SER A 280 -1.08 14.77 -11.07
N ILE A 281 -0.08 14.08 -10.50
CA ILE A 281 1.33 14.23 -10.86
C ILE A 281 1.52 13.85 -12.33
N THR A 282 1.87 14.83 -13.14
CA THR A 282 2.19 14.68 -14.55
C THR A 282 3.66 14.28 -14.73
N GLY A 283 3.97 13.42 -15.70
CA GLY A 283 5.34 13.02 -16.02
C GLY A 283 5.97 12.00 -15.05
N GLY A 284 5.17 11.38 -14.16
CA GLY A 284 5.62 10.29 -13.31
C GLY A 284 6.83 10.64 -12.45
N LEU A 285 7.84 9.77 -12.44
CA LEU A 285 9.06 9.95 -11.65
C LEU A 285 9.95 11.06 -12.23
N ASP A 286 9.97 11.22 -13.55
CA ASP A 286 10.76 12.27 -14.19
C ASP A 286 10.15 13.66 -13.98
N GLY A 287 8.83 13.75 -13.85
CA GLY A 287 8.15 14.96 -13.40
C GLY A 287 8.57 15.38 -11.98
N LEU A 288 8.65 14.43 -11.05
CA LEU A 288 9.15 14.69 -9.69
C LEU A 288 10.64 15.06 -9.66
N ARG A 289 11.46 14.39 -10.47
CA ARG A 289 12.87 14.78 -10.66
C ARG A 289 12.97 16.19 -11.23
N GLY A 290 12.14 16.54 -12.20
CA GLY A 290 12.03 17.88 -12.77
C GLY A 290 11.59 18.91 -11.74
N GLN A 291 10.63 18.59 -10.88
CA GLN A 291 10.21 19.46 -9.78
C GLN A 291 11.34 19.67 -8.78
N LEU A 292 12.10 18.63 -8.43
CA LEU A 292 13.28 18.77 -7.57
C LEU A 292 14.35 19.66 -8.21
N VAL A 293 14.68 19.43 -9.49
CA VAL A 293 15.60 20.27 -10.24
C VAL A 293 15.10 21.71 -10.31
N SER A 294 13.80 21.94 -10.53
CA SER A 294 13.19 23.26 -10.52
C SER A 294 13.27 23.92 -9.15
N THR A 295 13.03 23.20 -8.05
CA THR A 295 13.15 23.79 -6.70
C THR A 295 14.59 24.18 -6.38
N LEU A 296 15.56 23.38 -6.83
CA LEU A 296 16.99 23.69 -6.70
C LEU A 296 17.38 24.88 -7.58
N GLN A 297 16.89 24.93 -8.82
CA GLN A 297 17.15 26.04 -9.74
C GLN A 297 16.47 27.34 -9.27
N CYS A 298 15.25 27.28 -8.75
CA CYS A 298 14.53 28.44 -8.22
C CYS A 298 15.29 29.09 -7.06
N ALA A 299 15.99 28.32 -6.22
CA ALA A 299 16.82 28.89 -5.15
C ALA A 299 18.03 29.68 -5.70
N GLY A 300 18.64 29.24 -6.79
CA GLY A 300 19.70 29.98 -7.48
C GLY A 300 19.17 31.22 -8.21
N VAL A 301 18.04 31.07 -8.92
CA VAL A 301 17.38 32.17 -9.62
C VAL A 301 16.86 33.23 -8.65
N SER A 302 16.38 32.86 -7.46
CA SER A 302 15.92 33.84 -6.48
C SER A 302 17.05 34.77 -6.04
N VAL A 303 18.24 34.23 -5.75
CA VAL A 303 19.40 35.06 -5.37
C VAL A 303 19.85 35.94 -6.53
N ALA A 304 19.96 35.38 -7.73
CA ALA A 304 20.32 36.15 -8.92
C ALA A 304 19.30 37.26 -9.21
N SER A 305 18.00 36.98 -9.07
CA SER A 305 16.93 37.97 -9.28
C SER A 305 16.98 39.10 -8.25
N THR A 306 17.34 38.82 -6.99
CA THR A 306 17.50 39.88 -5.98
C THR A 306 18.68 40.81 -6.29
N LEU A 307 19.79 40.27 -6.79
CA LEU A 307 20.95 41.06 -7.21
C LEU A 307 20.64 41.88 -8.47
N GLU A 308 20.01 41.25 -9.47
CA GLU A 308 19.63 41.89 -10.73
C GLU A 308 18.56 42.97 -10.53
N ASN A 309 17.62 42.78 -9.60
CA ASN A 309 16.55 43.75 -9.33
C ASN A 309 17.10 45.10 -8.84
N THR A 310 18.22 45.08 -8.12
CA THR A 310 18.91 46.31 -7.67
C THR A 310 19.51 47.08 -8.86
N GLY A 311 20.08 46.35 -9.84
CA GLY A 311 20.57 46.95 -11.08
C GLY A 311 19.44 47.50 -11.95
N LYS A 312 18.35 46.72 -12.10
CA LYS A 312 17.15 47.13 -12.84
C LYS A 312 16.47 48.37 -12.23
N SER A 313 16.39 48.47 -10.91
CA SER A 313 15.79 49.67 -10.27
C SER A 313 16.57 50.94 -10.56
N ILE A 314 17.90 50.88 -10.58
CA ILE A 314 18.74 52.04 -10.93
C ILE A 314 18.56 52.37 -12.41
N TYR A 315 18.57 51.35 -13.28
CA TYR A 315 18.37 51.52 -14.71
C TYR A 315 17.02 52.19 -15.02
N PHE A 316 15.91 51.71 -14.46
CA PHE A 316 14.58 52.31 -14.64
C PHE A 316 14.48 53.73 -14.08
N THR A 317 15.22 54.04 -13.01
CA THR A 317 15.27 55.42 -12.47
C THR A 317 15.99 56.37 -13.42
N LEU A 318 17.11 55.93 -14.01
CA LEU A 318 17.87 56.72 -14.99
C LEU A 318 17.11 56.87 -16.30
N GLU A 319 16.47 55.80 -16.79
CA GLU A 319 15.64 55.84 -17.99
C GLU A 319 14.38 56.68 -17.79
N GLY A 320 13.76 56.63 -16.61
CA GLY A 320 12.68 57.53 -16.22
C GLY A 320 13.11 58.99 -16.27
N ARG A 321 14.28 59.32 -15.70
CA ARG A 321 14.84 60.68 -15.78
C ARG A 321 15.16 61.10 -17.22
N ARG A 322 15.69 60.18 -18.04
CA ARG A 322 15.96 60.41 -19.46
C ARG A 322 14.68 60.77 -20.21
N ASN A 323 13.60 60.00 -20.01
CA ASN A 323 12.33 60.24 -20.67
C ASN A 323 11.68 61.55 -20.21
N MET A 324 11.77 61.92 -18.92
CA MET A 324 11.28 63.23 -18.45
C MET A 324 12.00 64.40 -19.14
N LEU A 325 13.32 64.31 -19.32
CA LEU A 325 14.08 65.35 -20.02
C LEU A 325 13.75 65.40 -21.52
N GLU A 326 13.47 64.26 -22.15
CA GLU A 326 13.02 64.21 -23.55
C GLU A 326 11.61 64.78 -23.73
N ASP A 327 10.71 64.54 -22.77
CA ASP A 327 9.35 65.08 -22.78
C ASP A 327 9.35 66.59 -22.48
N GLU A 328 10.14 67.06 -21.50
CA GLU A 328 10.36 68.48 -21.22
C GLU A 328 10.95 69.20 -22.44
N ALA A 329 11.96 68.63 -23.11
CA ALA A 329 12.55 69.18 -24.31
C ALA A 329 11.57 69.23 -25.51
N LYS A 330 10.66 68.25 -25.62
CA LYS A 330 9.59 68.27 -26.62
C LYS A 330 8.57 69.37 -26.33
N THR A 331 8.16 69.55 -25.07
CA THR A 331 7.21 70.60 -24.69
C THR A 331 7.76 72.01 -24.94
N THR A 332 9.04 72.26 -24.63
CA THR A 332 9.68 73.55 -24.90
C THR A 332 9.85 73.82 -26.40
N SER A 333 10.18 72.81 -27.20
CA SER A 333 10.22 72.96 -28.66
C SER A 333 8.84 73.14 -29.33
N GLY A 334 7.77 72.64 -28.70
CA GLY A 334 6.39 72.82 -29.15
C GLY A 334 5.86 74.23 -28.86
N ASP A 335 6.18 74.79 -27.69
CA ASP A 335 5.76 76.14 -27.31
C ASP A 335 6.44 77.23 -28.16
N GLU A 336 7.71 77.07 -28.54
CA GLU A 336 8.42 78.01 -29.44
C GLU A 336 7.84 78.06 -30.87
N SER A 337 7.19 76.98 -31.33
CA SER A 337 6.50 76.96 -32.63
C SER A 337 5.14 77.67 -32.63
N SER A 338 4.56 77.93 -31.44
CA SER A 338 3.27 78.60 -31.29
C SER A 338 3.38 80.10 -30.96
N SER A 339 4.55 80.57 -30.49
CA SER A 339 4.79 81.97 -30.14
C SER A 339 5.39 82.83 -31.27
N SER A 340 5.61 82.26 -32.47
CA SER A 340 6.19 82.96 -33.63
C SER A 340 5.16 83.36 -34.71
N THR A 341 3.86 83.32 -34.40
CA THR A 341 2.79 83.86 -35.27
C THR A 341 1.93 84.88 -34.51
N ASN A 342 2.42 86.11 -34.44
CA ASN A 342 1.63 87.34 -34.26
C ASN A 342 2.45 88.53 -34.75
#